data_AF-A0A956GH25-F1
#
_entry.id   AF-A0A956GH25-F1
#
_cell.length_a   1.000
_cell.length_b   1.000
_cell.length_c   1.000
_cell.angle_alpha   90.00
_cell.angle_beta   90.00
_cell.angle_gamma   90.00
#
_symmetry.space_group_name_H-M   'P 1'
#
loop_
_entity.id
_entity.type
_entity.pdbx_description
1 polymer ?
#
loop_
_entity_poly.entity_id
_entity_poly.type
_entity_poly.pdbx_seq_one_letter_code
_entity_poly.pdbx_strand_id
1 'polypeptide(L)'
;MKTRFTYLLCSVALLAGCDGALSGGRIGAPPMSSDTIAAGDAAVAADTTAAADALAGSDGSATTPPAVSSDPLEGLPSGAQQLAALCAKGHADTVAKAFCNAATPPVLSSLADLQKLVGLEIKGANPSSGQNGNPGFATVHHSTALGTRKVNELVPRVIFFTPALGALNQTPLKPNPTYDILAFSRGELFVELASKDTISGEPRFYLLRIHHACETKPGGCTNADLLTHSIESSWTGYSLYDDDAIKNTTVDCLQCHQRGGPGTPKRLLMQEFSLYWNHWFFNESPKQDAVRANFGAAHAGEASYAGLPIATYTGKRLTHPGHLQALLQHNGFGTQANSFDSIQIDKELKTGTKPSWDALYAKTVAGQAMAAPFFDVTPSDPTLVAQMTTAYQAVLTGAKPASTLPDITQTVPQANWPSISVQPAAGLDGRGIMTHICRHCHNSTLDQSISRAGFNVDTLDTLPRAIKDMAIDRLLRPDNDRRKMPPLRFHELTTAQRDLVIKELQK
;
A
#
# COMPACT_ATOMS: atom_id res chain seq x y z
N MET A 1 -41.16 -15.99 -35.01
CA MET A 1 -40.78 -17.37 -34.61
C MET A 1 -39.31 -17.36 -34.30
N LYS A 2 -38.90 -17.13 -33.04
CA LYS A 2 -38.69 -18.14 -31.98
C LYS A 2 -37.63 -19.18 -32.35
N THR A 3 -36.40 -18.97 -31.88
CA THR A 3 -35.55 -20.07 -31.44
C THR A 3 -34.74 -19.61 -30.23
N ARG A 4 -35.16 -20.12 -29.08
CA ARG A 4 -34.48 -20.04 -27.79
C ARG A 4 -33.33 -21.05 -27.80
N PHE A 5 -32.18 -20.70 -27.24
CA PHE A 5 -31.25 -21.70 -26.72
C PHE A 5 -31.24 -21.61 -25.21
N THR A 6 -31.87 -22.60 -24.60
CA THR A 6 -31.81 -22.96 -23.20
C THR A 6 -30.53 -23.79 -23.01
N TYR A 7 -29.69 -23.46 -22.05
CA TYR A 7 -28.81 -24.46 -21.43
C TYR A 7 -29.05 -24.46 -19.93
N LEU A 8 -29.56 -25.60 -19.49
CA LEU A 8 -29.87 -25.97 -18.11
C LEU A 8 -28.80 -26.99 -17.69
N LEU A 9 -28.21 -26.75 -16.51
CA LEU A 9 -27.57 -27.67 -15.56
C LEU A 9 -26.68 -28.83 -16.06
N CYS A 10 -25.46 -28.87 -15.51
CA CYS A 10 -24.92 -30.13 -14.98
C CYS A 10 -24.21 -29.86 -13.64
N SER A 11 -24.80 -30.40 -12.58
CA SER A 11 -24.20 -30.55 -11.26
C SER A 11 -23.14 -31.65 -11.31
N VAL A 12 -21.95 -31.39 -10.78
CA VAL A 12 -21.04 -32.46 -10.33
C VAL A 12 -20.59 -32.10 -8.92
N ALA A 13 -21.08 -32.90 -7.98
CA ALA A 13 -20.53 -33.05 -6.65
C ALA A 13 -19.26 -33.90 -6.74
N LEU A 14 -18.19 -33.50 -6.05
CA LEU A 14 -17.10 -34.39 -5.66
C LEU A 14 -16.59 -33.98 -4.28
N LEU A 15 -17.05 -34.76 -3.29
CA LEU A 15 -16.46 -34.93 -1.98
C LEU A 15 -15.36 -35.99 -2.08
N ALA A 16 -14.13 -35.62 -1.71
CA ALA A 16 -13.06 -36.47 -1.17
C ALA A 16 -11.96 -35.48 -0.74
N GLY A 17 -11.49 -35.41 0.51
CA GLY A 17 -11.22 -36.49 1.45
C GLY A 17 -9.73 -36.81 1.37
N CYS A 18 -8.90 -36.12 2.16
CA CYS A 18 -7.54 -36.53 2.49
C CYS A 18 -7.31 -36.30 3.98
N ASP A 19 -7.85 -37.22 4.79
CA ASP A 19 -7.22 -37.62 6.04
C ASP A 19 -6.11 -38.63 5.70
N GLY A 20 -4.93 -38.39 6.24
CA GLY A 20 -3.74 -39.23 6.06
C GLY A 20 -2.90 -39.20 7.33
N ALA A 21 -3.23 -40.13 8.22
CA ALA A 21 -2.62 -40.45 9.50
C ALA A 21 -1.09 -40.27 9.60
N LEU A 22 -0.64 -39.75 10.75
CA LEU A 22 0.56 -40.26 11.40
C LEU A 22 0.21 -40.77 12.80
N SER A 23 0.41 -42.09 12.91
CA SER A 23 0.33 -42.94 14.07
C SER A 23 1.22 -42.45 15.21
N GLY A 24 0.76 -42.72 16.43
CA GLY A 24 1.42 -42.35 17.67
C GLY A 24 2.77 -43.03 17.90
N GLY A 25 3.59 -42.33 18.67
CA GLY A 25 4.82 -42.82 19.26
C GLY A 25 4.98 -42.23 20.65
N ARG A 26 4.71 -43.06 21.67
CA ARG A 26 5.04 -42.79 23.07
C ARG A 26 6.55 -42.53 23.17
N ILE A 27 6.95 -41.48 23.87
CA ILE A 27 8.33 -41.34 24.39
C ILE A 27 8.24 -41.25 25.91
N GLY A 28 8.77 -42.28 26.55
CA GLY A 28 9.02 -42.31 27.98
C GLY A 28 10.28 -41.52 28.34
N ALA A 29 10.29 -40.98 29.55
CA ALA A 29 11.50 -40.81 30.35
C ALA A 29 12.20 -42.18 30.50
N PRO A 30 13.53 -42.32 30.73
CA PRO A 30 14.32 -41.62 31.79
C PRO A 30 15.83 -41.47 31.39
N PRO A 31 16.85 -41.49 32.30
CA PRO A 31 16.96 -41.09 33.70
C PRO A 31 18.05 -40.01 33.94
N MET A 32 18.13 -39.55 35.19
CA MET A 32 19.31 -38.89 35.76
C MET A 32 20.57 -39.74 35.62
N SER A 33 21.70 -39.10 35.31
CA SER A 33 23.01 -39.55 35.78
C SER A 33 23.86 -38.32 36.10
N SER A 34 24.32 -38.31 37.34
CA SER A 34 25.49 -37.60 37.83
C SER A 34 26.72 -37.97 37.00
N ASP A 35 27.56 -36.99 36.68
CA ASP A 35 28.98 -37.12 36.99
C ASP A 35 29.69 -35.75 37.04
N THR A 36 30.56 -35.69 38.04
CA THR A 36 31.39 -34.60 38.52
C THR A 36 32.70 -34.60 37.74
N ILE A 37 33.17 -33.51 37.13
CA ILE A 37 34.62 -33.24 36.94
C ILE A 37 34.93 -31.74 36.97
N ALA A 38 35.69 -31.39 38.01
CA ALA A 38 36.83 -30.47 38.13
C ALA A 38 36.81 -29.02 37.57
N ALA A 39 37.22 -28.15 38.49
CA ALA A 39 37.70 -26.80 38.30
C ALA A 39 38.91 -26.70 37.35
N GLY A 40 38.98 -25.57 36.65
CA GLY A 40 40.15 -25.14 35.89
C GLY A 40 40.01 -23.66 35.55
N ASP A 41 40.62 -22.82 36.38
CA ASP A 41 40.83 -21.39 36.11
C ASP A 41 41.65 -21.21 34.82
N ALA A 42 41.17 -20.38 33.90
CA ALA A 42 42.01 -19.66 32.96
C ALA A 42 41.27 -18.44 32.40
N ALA A 43 41.65 -17.28 32.92
CA ALA A 43 41.32 -15.97 32.38
C ALA A 43 41.84 -15.81 30.94
N VAL A 44 40.99 -15.42 29.99
CA VAL A 44 41.41 -14.67 28.79
C VAL A 44 40.32 -13.66 28.41
N ALA A 45 40.80 -12.47 28.10
CA ALA A 45 40.10 -11.19 27.93
C ALA A 45 38.88 -11.20 27.00
N ALA A 46 37.83 -10.50 27.46
CA ALA A 46 36.74 -10.02 26.64
C ALA A 46 37.19 -8.76 25.88
N ASP A 47 37.18 -8.83 24.55
CA ASP A 47 37.23 -7.64 23.69
C ASP A 47 35.79 -7.35 23.23
N THR A 48 35.18 -6.36 23.86
CA THR A 48 33.85 -5.85 23.54
C THR A 48 33.98 -4.38 23.18
N THR A 49 34.09 -4.10 21.88
CA THR A 49 33.96 -2.74 21.35
C THR A 49 32.50 -2.50 20.95
N ALA A 50 31.66 -2.33 21.96
CA ALA A 50 30.37 -1.68 21.81
C ALA A 50 30.60 -0.16 21.88
N ALA A 51 30.39 0.54 20.77
CA ALA A 51 30.40 1.99 20.70
C ALA A 51 29.20 2.54 21.48
N ALA A 52 29.44 2.91 22.73
CA ALA A 52 28.57 3.77 23.51
C ALA A 52 28.94 5.23 23.19
N ASP A 53 28.09 5.91 22.41
CA ASP A 53 28.22 7.35 22.21
C ASP A 53 27.86 8.08 23.51
N ALA A 54 28.80 8.89 23.95
CA ALA A 54 28.77 9.64 25.19
C ALA A 54 27.82 10.85 25.09
N LEU A 55 26.83 10.88 25.99
CA LEU A 55 26.13 12.10 26.36
C LEU A 55 26.97 12.85 27.40
N ALA A 56 27.73 13.85 26.97
CA ALA A 56 28.32 14.86 27.83
C ALA A 56 27.81 16.24 27.39
N GLY A 57 27.23 16.97 28.34
CA GLY A 57 26.51 18.22 28.11
C GLY A 57 27.41 19.41 27.76
N SER A 58 26.83 20.31 26.96
CA SER A 58 27.23 21.71 26.88
C SER A 58 26.00 22.60 26.72
N ASP A 59 25.78 23.45 27.73
CA ASP A 59 25.23 24.80 27.70
C ASP A 59 24.19 25.19 26.63
N GLY A 60 22.93 25.27 27.06
CA GLY A 60 22.27 26.57 27.25
C GLY A 60 21.88 27.42 26.03
N SER A 61 21.97 26.93 24.79
CA SER A 61 21.28 27.56 23.67
C SER A 61 19.86 27.00 23.59
N ALA A 62 18.84 27.85 23.71
CA ALA A 62 17.45 27.50 23.39
C ALA A 62 17.35 27.24 21.88
N THR A 63 17.90 26.10 21.45
CA THR A 63 17.73 25.56 20.12
C THR A 63 16.25 25.23 20.01
N THR A 64 15.56 25.96 19.13
CA THR A 64 14.24 25.57 18.64
C THR A 64 14.29 24.06 18.37
N PRO A 65 13.39 23.26 18.95
CA PRO A 65 13.37 21.83 18.69
C PRO A 65 13.45 21.60 17.17
N PRO A 66 14.31 20.69 16.70
CA PRO A 66 14.45 20.46 15.27
C PRO A 66 13.06 20.21 14.67
N ALA A 67 12.80 20.81 13.52
CA ALA A 67 11.53 20.69 12.84
C ALA A 67 11.20 19.20 12.68
N VAL A 68 10.01 18.82 13.12
CA VAL A 68 9.53 17.45 13.05
C VAL A 68 9.11 17.19 11.60
N SER A 69 9.81 16.27 10.94
CA SER A 69 9.50 15.85 9.56
C SER A 69 8.51 14.70 9.56
N SER A 70 7.54 14.76 8.64
CA SER A 70 6.59 13.69 8.35
C SER A 70 6.99 12.83 7.14
N ASP A 71 8.14 13.11 6.50
CA ASP A 71 8.61 12.34 5.34
C ASP A 71 9.13 10.95 5.80
N PRO A 72 8.48 9.84 5.39
CA PRO A 72 8.90 8.50 5.80
C PRO A 72 10.25 8.06 5.22
N LEU A 73 10.78 8.79 4.23
CA LEU A 73 12.06 8.51 3.58
C LEU A 73 13.19 9.41 4.08
N GLU A 74 12.91 10.31 5.03
CA GLU A 74 13.94 11.16 5.61
C GLU A 74 15.07 10.32 6.24
N GLY A 75 16.30 10.68 5.88
CA GLY A 75 17.51 9.99 6.34
C GLY A 75 18.01 8.89 5.40
N LEU A 76 17.23 8.51 4.37
CA LEU A 76 17.78 7.74 3.26
C LEU A 76 18.68 8.62 2.38
N PRO A 77 19.66 8.03 1.67
CA PRO A 77 20.44 8.77 0.68
C PRO A 77 19.53 9.50 -0.32
N SER A 78 19.98 10.64 -0.84
CA SER A 78 19.29 11.39 -1.89
C SER A 78 20.24 11.77 -3.04
N GLY A 79 19.67 12.29 -4.13
CA GLY A 79 20.45 12.78 -5.29
C GLY A 79 21.38 11.72 -5.89
N ALA A 80 22.62 12.12 -6.20
CA ALA A 80 23.60 11.26 -6.85
C ALA A 80 23.99 10.03 -6.01
N GLN A 81 24.08 10.16 -4.68
CA GLN A 81 24.41 9.04 -3.80
C GLN A 81 23.32 7.98 -3.80
N GLN A 82 22.06 8.42 -3.76
CA GLN A 82 20.91 7.52 -3.86
C GLN A 82 20.92 6.75 -5.17
N LEU A 83 21.08 7.46 -6.30
CA LEU A 83 21.03 6.83 -7.60
C LEU A 83 22.21 5.88 -7.80
N ALA A 84 23.42 6.25 -7.35
CA ALA A 84 24.57 5.35 -7.38
C ALA A 84 24.31 4.05 -6.59
N ALA A 85 23.70 4.14 -5.41
CA ALA A 85 23.35 2.97 -4.60
C ALA A 85 22.32 2.06 -5.30
N LEU A 86 21.32 2.64 -5.98
CA LEU A 86 20.36 1.90 -6.79
C LEU A 86 21.06 1.20 -7.97
N CYS A 87 21.84 1.94 -8.75
CA CYS A 87 22.45 1.44 -9.98
C CYS A 87 23.54 0.39 -9.74
N ALA A 88 24.23 0.46 -8.60
CA ALA A 88 25.20 -0.56 -8.20
C ALA A 88 24.57 -1.96 -8.04
N LYS A 89 23.25 -2.05 -7.85
CA LYS A 89 22.54 -3.33 -7.73
C LYS A 89 22.39 -4.07 -9.07
N GLY A 90 22.52 -3.37 -10.19
CA GLY A 90 22.51 -3.99 -11.52
C GLY A 90 21.19 -4.66 -11.91
N HIS A 91 20.05 -4.18 -11.39
CA HIS A 91 18.73 -4.73 -11.73
C HIS A 91 18.49 -4.65 -13.24
N ALA A 92 17.91 -5.70 -13.81
CA ALA A 92 17.75 -5.84 -15.26
C ALA A 92 16.36 -5.46 -15.78
N ASP A 93 15.53 -4.85 -14.95
CA ASP A 93 14.18 -4.41 -15.28
C ASP A 93 14.16 -3.04 -16.00
N THR A 94 13.02 -2.67 -16.61
CA THR A 94 12.90 -1.43 -17.40
C THR A 94 13.11 -0.19 -16.55
N VAL A 95 12.57 -0.14 -15.34
CA VAL A 95 12.68 1.01 -14.44
C VAL A 95 14.14 1.25 -14.09
N ALA A 96 14.86 0.26 -13.55
CA ALA A 96 16.27 0.42 -13.24
C ALA A 96 17.08 0.88 -14.46
N LYS A 97 16.87 0.25 -15.63
CA LYS A 97 17.55 0.65 -16.88
C LYS A 97 17.29 2.10 -17.26
N ALA A 98 16.05 2.57 -17.10
CA ALA A 98 15.66 3.93 -17.47
C ALA A 98 16.37 5.00 -16.62
N PHE A 99 16.62 4.71 -15.34
CA PHE A 99 17.31 5.65 -14.44
C PHE A 99 18.83 5.47 -14.38
N CYS A 100 19.34 4.26 -14.65
CA CYS A 100 20.75 3.92 -14.43
C CYS A 100 21.63 3.88 -15.68
N ASN A 101 21.06 3.74 -16.88
CA ASN A 101 21.86 3.62 -18.11
C ASN A 101 22.22 4.97 -18.75
N ALA A 102 21.66 6.06 -18.25
CA ALA A 102 21.93 7.39 -18.78
C ALA A 102 23.21 7.97 -18.16
N ALA A 103 24.06 8.62 -18.97
CA ALA A 103 25.24 9.34 -18.47
C ALA A 103 24.87 10.47 -17.49
N THR A 104 23.66 11.02 -17.65
CA THR A 104 23.06 12.00 -16.74
C THR A 104 21.70 11.48 -16.28
N PRO A 105 21.35 11.59 -14.99
CA PRO A 105 20.03 11.20 -14.49
C PRO A 105 18.92 11.88 -15.29
N PRO A 106 17.80 11.19 -15.59
CA PRO A 106 16.70 11.80 -16.31
C PRO A 106 16.13 12.97 -15.52
N VAL A 107 15.75 14.05 -16.21
CA VAL A 107 15.06 15.20 -15.61
C VAL A 107 13.56 14.93 -15.69
N LEU A 108 12.89 14.92 -14.55
CA LEU A 108 11.45 14.72 -14.45
C LEU A 108 10.80 15.99 -13.87
N SER A 109 9.94 16.63 -14.67
CA SER A 109 9.18 17.81 -14.26
C SER A 109 7.70 17.52 -14.04
N SER A 110 7.25 16.31 -14.39
CA SER A 110 5.85 15.91 -14.34
C SER A 110 5.66 14.39 -14.30
N LEU A 111 4.43 13.97 -13.97
CA LEU A 111 3.98 12.59 -14.10
C LEU A 111 4.07 12.09 -15.54
N ALA A 112 3.80 12.96 -16.53
CA ALA A 112 3.89 12.62 -17.94
C ALA A 112 5.33 12.28 -18.36
N ASP A 113 6.33 12.99 -17.83
CA ASP A 113 7.74 12.68 -18.07
C ASP A 113 8.09 11.28 -17.54
N LEU A 114 7.62 10.95 -16.33
CA LEU A 114 7.83 9.64 -15.73
C LEU A 114 7.15 8.54 -16.54
N GLN A 115 5.88 8.72 -16.90
CA GLN A 115 5.12 7.79 -17.75
C GLN A 115 5.87 7.51 -19.05
N LYS A 116 6.39 8.55 -19.71
CA LYS A 116 7.19 8.41 -20.93
C LYS A 116 8.50 7.67 -20.68
N LEU A 117 9.22 8.02 -19.61
CA LEU A 117 10.50 7.41 -19.26
C LEU A 117 10.39 5.88 -19.08
N VAL A 118 9.31 5.41 -18.47
CA VAL A 118 9.08 3.97 -18.21
C VAL A 118 8.23 3.28 -19.30
N GLY A 119 7.99 3.94 -20.44
CA GLY A 119 7.28 3.33 -21.57
C GLY A 119 5.76 3.17 -21.38
N LEU A 120 5.16 3.93 -20.47
CA LEU A 120 3.72 3.96 -20.17
C LEU A 120 3.06 5.29 -20.62
N GLU A 121 3.58 5.92 -21.67
CA GLU A 121 3.02 7.17 -22.21
C GLU A 121 1.59 6.97 -22.76
N ILE A 122 0.73 7.94 -22.48
CA ILE A 122 -0.63 7.97 -23.03
C ILE A 122 -0.57 8.53 -24.46
N LYS A 123 -1.16 7.81 -25.41
CA LYS A 123 -1.13 8.13 -26.85
C LYS A 123 -2.51 8.54 -27.37
N GLY A 124 -2.54 9.73 -27.98
CA GLY A 124 -3.72 10.31 -28.61
C GLY A 124 -4.69 10.97 -27.63
N ALA A 125 -5.60 11.78 -28.16
CA ALA A 125 -6.54 12.57 -27.35
C ALA A 125 -7.68 11.74 -26.71
N ASN A 126 -7.84 10.49 -27.13
CA ASN A 126 -8.94 9.61 -26.75
C ASN A 126 -8.39 8.20 -26.44
N PRO A 127 -7.57 8.08 -25.39
CA PRO A 127 -6.88 6.83 -25.10
C PRO A 127 -7.87 5.72 -24.78
N SER A 128 -7.53 4.50 -25.19
CA SER A 128 -8.28 3.28 -24.87
C SER A 128 -7.33 2.34 -24.16
N SER A 129 -7.74 1.86 -22.98
CA SER A 129 -6.91 1.03 -22.10
C SER A 129 -6.38 -0.18 -22.86
N GLY A 130 -5.05 -0.31 -22.92
CA GLY A 130 -4.34 -1.43 -23.55
C GLY A 130 -4.52 -1.58 -25.06
N GLN A 131 -5.00 -0.53 -25.75
CA GLN A 131 -5.28 -0.55 -27.19
C GLN A 131 -4.50 0.54 -27.94
N ASN A 132 -4.27 0.32 -29.23
CA ASN A 132 -3.63 1.30 -30.13
C ASN A 132 -2.27 1.80 -29.63
N GLY A 133 -1.51 0.92 -28.96
CA GLY A 133 -0.20 1.25 -28.39
C GLY A 133 -0.24 2.06 -27.09
N ASN A 134 -1.43 2.31 -26.52
CA ASN A 134 -1.56 2.87 -25.16
C ASN A 134 -1.20 1.81 -24.10
N PRO A 135 -0.73 2.24 -22.91
CA PRO A 135 -0.68 1.37 -21.75
C PRO A 135 -2.09 0.87 -21.38
N GLY A 136 -2.13 -0.23 -20.66
CA GLY A 136 -3.30 -0.57 -19.85
C GLY A 136 -3.44 0.46 -18.74
N PHE A 137 -4.68 0.85 -18.44
CA PHE A 137 -4.99 1.65 -17.27
C PHE A 137 -6.26 1.17 -16.57
N ALA A 138 -6.19 1.18 -15.23
CA ALA A 138 -7.25 0.81 -14.31
C ALA A 138 -7.29 1.81 -13.15
N THR A 139 -8.48 2.18 -12.68
CA THR A 139 -8.64 3.17 -11.62
C THR A 139 -9.44 2.58 -10.47
N VAL A 140 -8.93 2.76 -9.25
CA VAL A 140 -9.50 2.23 -8.01
C VAL A 140 -9.79 3.40 -7.06
N HIS A 141 -11.01 3.46 -6.54
CA HIS A 141 -11.45 4.52 -5.63
C HIS A 141 -11.49 4.09 -4.18
N HIS A 142 -11.16 2.85 -3.88
CA HIS A 142 -10.91 2.43 -2.51
C HIS A 142 -9.71 1.48 -2.51
N SER A 143 -8.62 1.89 -1.86
CA SER A 143 -7.35 1.17 -1.89
C SER A 143 -6.92 0.76 -0.49
N THR A 144 -6.30 -0.41 -0.36
CA THR A 144 -5.65 -0.88 0.87
C THR A 144 -4.12 -0.69 0.84
N ALA A 145 -3.60 -0.03 -0.20
CA ALA A 145 -2.17 0.20 -0.42
C ALA A 145 -1.69 1.50 0.28
N LEU A 146 -0.56 2.07 -0.17
CA LEU A 146 0.10 3.17 0.55
C LEU A 146 -0.77 4.43 0.78
N GLY A 147 -1.79 4.64 -0.06
CA GLY A 147 -2.73 5.76 0.01
C GLY A 147 -4.07 5.43 0.70
N THR A 148 -4.15 4.36 1.50
CA THR A 148 -5.41 3.82 2.06
C THR A 148 -6.36 4.86 2.66
N ARG A 149 -5.81 5.89 3.34
CA ARG A 149 -6.63 6.96 3.95
C ARG A 149 -7.16 7.98 2.94
N LYS A 150 -6.43 8.24 1.86
CA LYS A 150 -6.71 9.35 0.94
C LYS A 150 -7.44 8.92 -0.32
N VAL A 151 -7.15 7.72 -0.83
CA VAL A 151 -7.77 7.21 -2.05
C VAL A 151 -9.27 7.00 -1.80
N ASN A 152 -10.07 7.82 -2.47
CA ASN A 152 -11.53 7.78 -2.47
C ASN A 152 -12.07 8.05 -3.89
N GLU A 153 -13.38 8.24 -4.05
CA GLU A 153 -14.00 8.57 -5.34
C GLU A 153 -13.59 9.92 -5.94
N LEU A 154 -13.07 10.86 -5.14
CA LEU A 154 -12.66 12.19 -5.62
C LEU A 154 -11.16 12.23 -5.95
N VAL A 155 -10.33 11.45 -5.27
CA VAL A 155 -8.89 11.31 -5.60
C VAL A 155 -8.52 9.84 -5.79
N PRO A 156 -9.06 9.20 -6.84
CA PRO A 156 -8.83 7.78 -7.05
C PRO A 156 -7.38 7.49 -7.44
N ARG A 157 -6.94 6.26 -7.18
CA ARG A 157 -5.64 5.77 -7.64
C ARG A 157 -5.75 5.32 -9.09
N VAL A 158 -4.83 5.79 -9.93
CA VAL A 158 -4.71 5.37 -11.33
C VAL A 158 -3.49 4.48 -11.48
N ILE A 159 -3.69 3.31 -12.07
CA ILE A 159 -2.66 2.30 -12.31
C ILE A 159 -2.47 2.19 -13.81
N PHE A 160 -1.30 2.58 -14.30
CA PHE A 160 -0.83 2.36 -15.67
C PHE A 160 0.03 1.11 -15.71
N PHE A 161 -0.07 0.31 -16.78
CA PHE A 161 0.69 -0.92 -16.88
C PHE A 161 0.89 -1.36 -18.32
N THR A 162 1.93 -2.16 -18.56
CA THR A 162 2.09 -2.86 -19.83
C THR A 162 0.96 -3.86 -20.02
N PRO A 163 0.18 -3.82 -21.12
CA PRO A 163 -0.89 -4.79 -21.35
C PRO A 163 -0.38 -6.23 -21.36
N ALA A 164 -1.25 -7.18 -21.01
CA ALA A 164 -0.97 -8.60 -21.17
C ALA A 164 -0.70 -8.94 -22.65
N LEU A 165 0.17 -9.92 -22.91
CA LEU A 165 0.34 -10.45 -24.25
C LEU A 165 -0.86 -11.37 -24.57
N GLY A 166 -1.63 -11.02 -25.60
CA GLY A 166 -2.78 -11.81 -26.04
C GLY A 166 -4.14 -11.24 -25.62
N ALA A 167 -5.20 -12.02 -25.84
CA ALA A 167 -6.55 -11.64 -25.42
C ALA A 167 -6.73 -11.80 -23.90
N LEU A 168 -7.64 -11.01 -23.31
CA LEU A 168 -7.93 -10.98 -21.87
C LEU A 168 -8.11 -12.36 -21.20
N ASN A 169 -8.80 -13.27 -21.90
CA ASN A 169 -9.14 -14.61 -21.41
C ASN A 169 -8.45 -15.71 -22.22
N GLN A 170 -7.28 -15.41 -22.80
CA GLN A 170 -6.60 -16.35 -23.68
C GLN A 170 -6.08 -17.57 -22.89
N THR A 171 -6.27 -18.76 -23.46
CA THR A 171 -5.66 -20.00 -22.99
C THR A 171 -4.93 -20.68 -24.16
N PRO A 172 -3.65 -21.12 -24.02
CA PRO A 172 -2.81 -20.98 -22.84
C PRO A 172 -2.44 -19.52 -22.55
N LEU A 173 -2.19 -19.23 -21.27
CA LEU A 173 -1.74 -17.91 -20.83
C LEU A 173 -0.39 -17.58 -21.49
N LYS A 174 -0.20 -16.32 -21.89
CA LYS A 174 1.05 -15.84 -22.48
C LYS A 174 1.68 -14.79 -21.56
N PRO A 175 2.69 -15.17 -20.74
CA PRO A 175 3.35 -14.24 -19.85
C PRO A 175 4.01 -13.09 -20.60
N ASN A 176 4.03 -11.91 -19.98
CA ASN A 176 4.82 -10.80 -20.49
C ASN A 176 6.23 -10.86 -19.88
N PRO A 177 7.30 -11.09 -20.66
CA PRO A 177 8.66 -11.17 -20.13
C PRO A 177 9.20 -9.82 -19.65
N THR A 178 8.56 -8.71 -20.01
CA THR A 178 8.92 -7.34 -19.63
C THR A 178 7.63 -6.55 -19.41
N TYR A 179 7.20 -6.45 -18.15
CA TYR A 179 6.08 -5.60 -17.79
C TYR A 179 6.53 -4.52 -16.82
N ASP A 180 5.84 -3.40 -16.91
CA ASP A 180 5.97 -2.22 -16.07
C ASP A 180 4.59 -1.87 -15.51
N ILE A 181 4.57 -1.38 -14.28
CA ILE A 181 3.38 -0.91 -13.57
C ILE A 181 3.75 0.40 -12.88
N LEU A 182 2.90 1.40 -13.00
CA LEU A 182 2.98 2.68 -12.33
C LEU A 182 1.63 2.95 -11.65
N ALA A 183 1.63 3.16 -10.35
CA ALA A 183 0.45 3.57 -9.60
C ALA A 183 0.66 4.96 -8.99
N PHE A 184 -0.30 5.85 -9.26
CA PHE A 184 -0.29 7.23 -8.84
C PHE A 184 -1.61 7.60 -8.16
N SER A 185 -1.57 8.47 -7.16
CA SER A 185 -2.75 9.01 -6.50
C SER A 185 -2.47 10.45 -6.12
N ARG A 186 -3.40 11.38 -6.43
CA ARG A 186 -3.32 12.72 -5.85
C ARG A 186 -3.43 12.63 -4.33
N GLY A 187 -2.79 13.55 -3.62
CA GLY A 187 -2.67 13.55 -2.17
C GLY A 187 -1.40 12.87 -1.66
N GLU A 188 -0.64 12.17 -2.51
CA GLU A 188 0.60 11.50 -2.16
C GLU A 188 1.78 12.01 -2.98
N LEU A 189 2.89 12.33 -2.30
CA LEU A 189 4.16 12.72 -2.95
C LEU A 189 4.95 11.50 -3.43
N PHE A 190 4.25 10.42 -3.77
CA PHE A 190 4.84 9.15 -4.16
C PHE A 190 4.22 8.61 -5.44
N VAL A 191 5.06 7.96 -6.24
CA VAL A 191 4.64 7.07 -7.32
C VAL A 191 5.17 5.68 -7.01
N GLU A 192 4.27 4.70 -6.96
CA GLU A 192 4.63 3.29 -6.80
C GLU A 192 4.93 2.72 -8.18
N LEU A 193 6.08 2.05 -8.33
CA LEU A 193 6.49 1.41 -9.58
C LEU A 193 6.78 -0.07 -9.33
N ALA A 194 6.45 -0.91 -10.31
CA ALA A 194 6.89 -2.29 -10.33
C ALA A 194 7.32 -2.66 -11.75
N SER A 195 8.42 -3.40 -11.88
CA SER A 195 8.89 -3.91 -13.18
C SER A 195 9.45 -5.31 -13.04
N LYS A 196 9.27 -6.13 -14.07
CA LYS A 196 9.84 -7.49 -14.11
C LYS A 196 11.34 -7.45 -14.38
N ASP A 197 12.13 -8.02 -13.48
CA ASP A 197 13.57 -8.19 -13.69
C ASP A 197 13.82 -9.39 -14.59
N THR A 198 14.46 -9.16 -15.73
CA THR A 198 14.64 -10.20 -16.76
C THR A 198 15.70 -11.23 -16.42
N ILE A 199 16.52 -11.02 -15.39
CA ILE A 199 17.54 -11.98 -14.94
C ILE A 199 16.96 -12.86 -13.85
N SER A 200 16.37 -12.27 -12.81
CA SER A 200 15.80 -13.02 -11.69
C SER A 200 14.40 -13.58 -11.97
N GLY A 201 13.67 -12.99 -12.92
CA GLY A 201 12.27 -13.34 -13.22
C GLY A 201 11.24 -12.77 -12.23
N GLU A 202 11.70 -12.20 -11.12
CA GLU A 202 10.88 -11.63 -10.04
C GLU A 202 10.51 -10.16 -10.34
N PRO A 203 9.39 -9.66 -9.81
CA PRO A 203 9.13 -8.22 -9.79
C PRO A 203 10.12 -7.48 -8.87
N ARG A 204 10.56 -6.31 -9.32
CA ARG A 204 11.21 -5.28 -8.52
C ARG A 204 10.18 -4.21 -8.19
N PHE A 205 10.17 -3.76 -6.95
CA PHE A 205 9.32 -2.65 -6.53
C PHE A 205 10.17 -1.42 -6.27
N TYR A 206 9.63 -0.27 -6.67
CA TYR A 206 10.24 1.01 -6.42
C TYR A 206 9.23 2.01 -5.88
N LEU A 207 9.72 2.94 -5.09
CA LEU A 207 8.98 4.12 -4.64
C LEU A 207 9.73 5.35 -5.13
N LEU A 208 9.11 6.09 -6.04
CA LEU A 208 9.60 7.40 -6.46
C LEU A 208 8.98 8.45 -5.55
N ARG A 209 9.81 9.18 -4.81
CA ARG A 209 9.42 10.40 -4.08
C ARG A 209 9.49 11.60 -5.01
N ILE A 210 8.38 12.31 -5.13
CA ILE A 210 8.28 13.56 -5.87
C ILE A 210 8.86 14.67 -4.98
N HIS A 211 9.80 15.47 -5.51
CA HIS A 211 10.13 16.76 -4.92
C HIS A 211 9.28 17.81 -5.62
N HIS A 212 8.34 18.42 -4.90
CA HIS A 212 7.40 19.38 -5.44
C HIS A 212 7.75 20.80 -4.97
N ALA A 213 7.53 21.80 -5.83
CA ALA A 213 7.87 23.19 -5.53
C ALA A 213 7.19 23.75 -4.26
N CYS A 214 6.09 23.14 -3.79
CA CYS A 214 5.42 23.55 -2.56
C CYS A 214 6.17 23.18 -1.27
N GLU A 215 7.08 22.21 -1.31
CA GLU A 215 7.80 21.74 -0.12
C GLU A 215 8.75 22.80 0.44
N THR A 216 9.16 23.77 -0.37
CA THR A 216 10.02 24.89 0.04
C THR A 216 9.24 26.11 0.54
N LYS A 217 7.90 26.10 0.44
CA LYS A 217 7.05 27.22 0.91
C LYS A 217 6.94 27.20 2.44
N PRO A 218 6.79 28.35 3.11
CA PRO A 218 6.40 28.40 4.52
C PRO A 218 5.09 27.64 4.74
N GLY A 219 5.09 26.68 5.68
CA GLY A 219 3.94 25.79 5.93
C GLY A 219 3.85 24.56 5.02
N GLY A 220 4.79 24.40 4.08
CA GLY A 220 4.87 23.26 3.18
C GLY A 220 3.73 23.21 2.15
N CYS A 221 3.41 22.00 1.70
CA CYS A 221 2.36 21.76 0.72
C CYS A 221 0.97 21.83 1.36
N THR A 222 0.07 22.60 0.75
CA THR A 222 -1.35 22.61 1.10
C THR A 222 -2.07 21.41 0.49
N ASN A 223 -3.27 21.11 0.98
CA ASN A 223 -4.15 20.13 0.36
C ASN A 223 -4.42 20.44 -1.11
N ALA A 224 -4.53 21.71 -1.50
CA ALA A 224 -4.71 22.08 -2.90
C ALA A 224 -3.48 21.78 -3.77
N ASP A 225 -2.27 21.99 -3.24
CA ASP A 225 -1.04 21.59 -3.96
C ASP A 225 -1.03 20.08 -4.23
N LEU A 226 -1.56 19.27 -3.31
CA LEU A 226 -1.48 17.80 -3.37
C LEU A 226 -2.69 17.12 -4.03
N LEU A 227 -3.91 17.66 -3.88
CA LEU A 227 -5.16 17.01 -4.30
C LEU A 227 -5.64 17.45 -5.70
N THR A 228 -5.06 18.51 -6.26
CA THR A 228 -5.43 19.05 -7.60
C THR A 228 -4.42 18.62 -8.66
N HIS A 229 -4.64 18.99 -9.93
CA HIS A 229 -3.67 18.74 -11.01
C HIS A 229 -2.27 19.32 -10.75
N SER A 230 -2.12 20.23 -9.79
CA SER A 230 -0.83 20.82 -9.41
C SER A 230 0.24 19.75 -9.15
N ILE A 231 -0.08 18.70 -8.38
CA ILE A 231 0.87 17.63 -8.03
C ILE A 231 1.35 16.81 -9.24
N GLU A 232 0.64 16.83 -10.36
CA GLU A 232 1.01 16.06 -11.57
C GLU A 232 2.14 16.71 -12.38
N SER A 233 2.54 17.93 -12.02
CA SER A 233 3.51 18.75 -12.74
C SER A 233 4.35 19.59 -11.78
N SER A 234 5.20 20.46 -12.32
CA SER A 234 6.02 21.39 -11.51
C SER A 234 6.92 20.68 -10.50
N TRP A 235 7.33 19.46 -10.83
CA TRP A 235 8.29 18.72 -10.02
C TRP A 235 9.65 19.40 -10.13
N THR A 236 10.29 19.62 -8.99
CA THR A 236 11.63 20.20 -8.90
C THR A 236 12.72 19.12 -8.82
N GLY A 237 12.32 17.85 -8.67
CA GLY A 237 13.21 16.71 -8.64
C GLY A 237 12.50 15.43 -8.22
N TYR A 238 13.26 14.35 -8.05
CA TYR A 238 12.77 13.08 -7.52
C TYR A 238 13.86 12.38 -6.68
N SER A 239 13.46 11.35 -5.95
CA SER A 239 14.36 10.30 -5.45
C SER A 239 13.69 8.94 -5.68
N LEU A 240 14.45 7.92 -6.06
CA LEU A 240 13.92 6.62 -6.47
C LEU A 240 14.52 5.49 -5.63
N TYR A 241 13.71 4.88 -4.77
CA TYR A 241 14.19 3.82 -3.88
C TYR A 241 13.63 2.47 -4.32
N ASP A 242 14.45 1.43 -4.35
CA ASP A 242 13.97 0.06 -4.54
C ASP A 242 13.48 -0.55 -3.21
N ASP A 243 12.85 -1.72 -3.30
CA ASP A 243 12.30 -2.42 -2.14
C ASP A 243 13.31 -2.61 -0.99
N ASP A 244 14.56 -2.96 -1.31
CA ASP A 244 15.60 -3.12 -0.30
C ASP A 244 16.04 -1.80 0.36
N ALA A 245 16.00 -0.66 -0.35
CA ALA A 245 16.30 0.64 0.25
C ALA A 245 15.20 1.11 1.23
N ILE A 246 13.92 0.79 0.95
CA ILE A 246 12.79 1.23 1.79
C ILE A 246 12.36 0.21 2.85
N LYS A 247 12.96 -0.99 2.88
CA LYS A 247 12.54 -2.10 3.77
C LYS A 247 12.55 -1.77 5.26
N ASN A 248 13.35 -0.79 5.68
CA ASN A 248 13.44 -0.35 7.08
C ASN A 248 12.66 0.96 7.36
N THR A 249 11.72 1.32 6.49
CA THR A 249 10.85 2.50 6.63
C THR A 249 9.39 2.09 6.85
N THR A 250 8.49 3.04 7.10
CA THR A 250 7.05 2.76 7.17
C THR A 250 6.44 2.42 5.81
N VAL A 251 7.12 2.74 4.70
CA VAL A 251 6.62 2.50 3.33
C VAL A 251 7.22 1.25 2.68
N ASP A 252 7.71 0.31 3.50
CA ASP A 252 8.16 -0.99 3.02
C ASP A 252 7.05 -1.77 2.33
N CYS A 253 7.16 -1.89 1.01
CA CYS A 253 6.21 -2.61 0.17
C CYS A 253 6.26 -4.14 0.36
N LEU A 254 7.36 -4.70 0.85
CA LEU A 254 7.52 -6.16 0.99
C LEU A 254 6.62 -6.75 2.09
N GLN A 255 6.09 -5.92 2.99
CA GLN A 255 5.03 -6.31 3.93
C GLN A 255 3.80 -6.89 3.24
N CYS A 256 3.46 -6.35 2.07
CA CYS A 256 2.33 -6.82 1.28
C CYS A 256 2.81 -7.74 0.16
N HIS A 257 3.89 -7.36 -0.52
CA HIS A 257 4.33 -8.01 -1.75
C HIS A 257 5.22 -9.24 -1.53
N GLN A 258 5.70 -9.51 -0.30
CA GLN A 258 6.52 -10.66 0.04
C GLN A 258 6.19 -11.19 1.45
N ARG A 259 4.91 -11.46 1.73
CA ARG A 259 4.40 -11.86 3.06
C ARG A 259 5.05 -13.10 3.69
N GLY A 260 5.70 -13.94 2.90
CA GLY A 260 6.43 -15.09 3.41
C GLY A 260 7.82 -14.74 3.97
N GLY A 261 8.23 -13.48 3.84
CA GLY A 261 9.55 -12.99 4.24
C GLY A 261 10.63 -13.14 3.16
N PRO A 262 11.87 -12.71 3.46
CA PRO A 262 12.99 -12.82 2.55
C PRO A 262 13.16 -14.25 2.01
N GLY A 263 13.47 -14.37 0.72
CA GLY A 263 13.62 -15.65 0.03
C GLY A 263 12.32 -16.29 -0.46
N THR A 264 11.15 -15.74 -0.10
CA THR A 264 9.87 -16.17 -0.69
C THR A 264 9.54 -15.37 -1.96
N PRO A 265 8.75 -15.92 -2.92
CA PRO A 265 8.42 -15.22 -4.15
C PRO A 265 7.70 -13.89 -3.88
N LYS A 266 8.07 -12.86 -4.63
CA LYS A 266 7.37 -11.58 -4.62
C LYS A 266 6.09 -11.68 -5.45
N ARG A 267 5.08 -10.86 -5.14
CA ARG A 267 3.75 -10.96 -5.77
C ARG A 267 3.18 -9.61 -6.12
N LEU A 268 2.50 -9.51 -7.26
CA LEU A 268 1.61 -8.40 -7.57
C LEU A 268 0.22 -8.66 -6.97
N LEU A 269 -0.41 -7.60 -6.47
CA LEU A 269 -1.67 -7.69 -5.73
C LEU A 269 -2.81 -6.92 -6.41
N MET A 270 -3.97 -7.55 -6.44
CA MET A 270 -5.26 -7.01 -6.84
C MET A 270 -6.32 -7.78 -6.05
N GLN A 271 -6.72 -7.25 -4.89
CA GLN A 271 -7.57 -8.00 -3.94
C GLN A 271 -8.95 -8.33 -4.51
N GLU A 272 -9.48 -7.47 -5.37
CA GLU A 272 -10.71 -7.71 -6.11
C GLU A 272 -10.35 -8.25 -7.50
N PHE A 273 -10.06 -9.56 -7.56
CA PHE A 273 -9.41 -10.16 -8.72
C PHE A 273 -10.36 -10.65 -9.81
N SER A 274 -11.65 -10.77 -9.54
CA SER A 274 -12.64 -11.29 -10.50
C SER A 274 -13.66 -10.23 -10.85
N LEU A 275 -14.37 -10.45 -11.96
CA LEU A 275 -15.46 -9.59 -12.45
C LEU A 275 -16.45 -9.28 -11.32
N TYR A 276 -17.06 -8.09 -11.41
CA TYR A 276 -17.75 -7.37 -10.33
C TYR A 276 -16.78 -6.57 -9.47
N TRP A 277 -16.02 -5.68 -10.10
CA TRP A 277 -15.01 -4.79 -9.52
C TRP A 277 -15.60 -3.56 -8.80
N ASN A 278 -16.37 -3.78 -7.73
CA ASN A 278 -17.04 -2.79 -6.89
C ASN A 278 -16.16 -1.60 -6.46
N HIS A 279 -14.87 -1.80 -6.20
CA HIS A 279 -13.97 -0.71 -5.76
C HIS A 279 -13.23 -0.01 -6.91
N TRP A 280 -13.59 -0.32 -8.15
CA TRP A 280 -12.95 0.21 -9.35
C TRP A 280 -13.90 1.11 -10.13
N PHE A 281 -13.33 2.03 -10.90
CA PHE A 281 -14.05 2.85 -11.88
C PHE A 281 -14.41 2.00 -13.10
N PHE A 282 -15.41 1.16 -12.90
CA PHE A 282 -15.98 0.28 -13.92
C PHE A 282 -17.51 0.30 -13.84
N ASN A 283 -18.19 -0.14 -14.89
CA ASN A 283 -19.64 0.02 -15.05
C ASN A 283 -20.37 -1.31 -14.87
N GLU A 284 -20.54 -1.75 -13.61
CA GLU A 284 -21.26 -2.97 -13.25
C GLU A 284 -22.46 -2.74 -12.35
N SER A 285 -22.55 -1.59 -11.66
CA SER A 285 -23.66 -1.26 -10.76
C SER A 285 -24.02 0.24 -10.72
N PRO A 286 -25.27 0.57 -10.38
CA PRO A 286 -25.68 1.97 -10.13
C PRO A 286 -24.90 2.66 -9.00
N LYS A 287 -24.38 1.88 -8.03
CA LYS A 287 -23.54 2.43 -6.95
C LYS A 287 -22.19 2.92 -7.49
N GLN A 288 -21.57 2.16 -8.41
CA GLN A 288 -20.36 2.62 -9.11
C GLN A 288 -20.66 3.82 -10.01
N ASP A 289 -21.84 3.90 -10.63
CA ASP A 289 -22.23 5.07 -11.41
C ASP A 289 -22.26 6.34 -10.56
N ALA A 290 -22.75 6.27 -9.32
CA ALA A 290 -22.73 7.39 -8.37
C ALA A 290 -21.29 7.80 -8.00
N VAL A 291 -20.40 6.84 -7.76
CA VAL A 291 -18.97 7.11 -7.53
C VAL A 291 -18.33 7.85 -8.71
N ARG A 292 -18.58 7.40 -9.95
CA ARG A 292 -18.05 8.07 -11.15
C ARG A 292 -18.69 9.43 -11.38
N ALA A 293 -19.96 9.60 -11.01
CA ALA A 293 -20.63 10.89 -11.07
C ALA A 293 -20.03 11.89 -10.07
N ASN A 294 -19.70 11.45 -8.85
CA ASN A 294 -19.02 12.28 -7.84
C ASN A 294 -17.65 12.75 -8.35
N PHE A 295 -16.85 11.84 -8.93
CA PHE A 295 -15.60 12.19 -9.60
C PHE A 295 -15.84 13.23 -10.71
N GLY A 296 -16.77 12.94 -11.63
CA GLY A 296 -17.07 13.85 -12.74
C GLY A 296 -17.50 15.24 -12.28
N ALA A 297 -18.27 15.32 -11.18
CA ALA A 297 -18.66 16.59 -10.59
C ALA A 297 -17.45 17.36 -10.04
N ALA A 298 -16.61 16.73 -9.21
CA ALA A 298 -15.43 17.39 -8.64
C ALA A 298 -14.45 17.88 -9.72
N HIS A 299 -14.29 17.11 -10.80
CA HIS A 299 -13.31 17.38 -11.86
C HIS A 299 -13.89 18.06 -13.11
N ALA A 300 -15.12 18.58 -13.06
CA ALA A 300 -15.78 19.17 -14.23
C ALA A 300 -15.01 20.34 -14.88
N GLY A 301 -14.18 21.05 -14.10
CA GLY A 301 -13.34 22.16 -14.58
C GLY A 301 -11.94 21.75 -15.02
N GLU A 302 -11.57 20.47 -14.93
CA GLU A 302 -10.22 19.99 -15.27
C GLU A 302 -10.22 19.32 -16.66
N ALA A 303 -9.11 19.44 -17.38
CA ALA A 303 -8.93 18.78 -18.67
C ALA A 303 -8.59 17.29 -18.51
N SER A 304 -7.81 16.94 -17.47
CA SER A 304 -7.28 15.61 -17.24
C SER A 304 -7.07 15.30 -15.75
N TYR A 305 -6.96 14.00 -15.46
CA TYR A 305 -6.52 13.44 -14.19
C TYR A 305 -5.50 12.34 -14.48
N ALA A 306 -4.33 12.41 -13.83
CA ALA A 306 -3.18 11.53 -14.08
C ALA A 306 -2.77 11.47 -15.57
N GLY A 307 -2.93 12.57 -16.30
CA GLY A 307 -2.71 12.64 -17.76
C GLY A 307 -3.82 12.05 -18.65
N LEU A 308 -4.84 11.38 -18.10
CA LEU A 308 -5.99 10.89 -18.87
C LEU A 308 -7.11 11.96 -18.93
N PRO A 309 -7.78 12.17 -20.08
CA PRO A 309 -8.93 13.07 -20.15
C PRO A 309 -10.03 12.71 -19.15
N ILE A 310 -10.70 13.69 -18.53
CA ILE A 310 -11.77 13.44 -17.53
C ILE A 310 -12.89 12.55 -18.09
N ALA A 311 -13.18 12.67 -19.39
CA ALA A 311 -14.16 11.82 -20.09
C ALA A 311 -13.83 10.31 -20.07
N THR A 312 -12.57 9.94 -19.83
CA THR A 312 -12.13 8.54 -19.67
C THR A 312 -12.74 7.91 -18.41
N TYR A 313 -12.91 8.70 -17.35
CA TYR A 313 -13.41 8.21 -16.06
C TYR A 313 -14.93 8.20 -15.97
N THR A 314 -15.59 9.12 -16.68
CA THR A 314 -17.04 9.35 -16.59
C THR A 314 -17.83 8.74 -17.75
N GLY A 315 -17.16 8.49 -18.89
CA GLY A 315 -17.80 8.05 -20.12
C GLY A 315 -17.84 6.52 -20.31
N LYS A 316 -18.09 6.09 -21.56
CA LYS A 316 -18.09 4.67 -21.96
C LYS A 316 -16.69 4.09 -22.17
N ARG A 317 -15.64 4.93 -22.15
CA ARG A 317 -14.22 4.56 -22.37
C ARG A 317 -13.50 4.40 -21.03
N LEU A 318 -14.04 3.50 -20.23
CA LEU A 318 -13.69 3.35 -18.83
C LEU A 318 -12.28 2.79 -18.65
N THR A 319 -11.72 3.08 -17.48
CA THR A 319 -10.58 2.33 -16.96
C THR A 319 -10.99 0.86 -16.82
N HIS A 320 -10.13 -0.07 -17.21
CA HIS A 320 -10.54 -1.48 -17.39
C HIS A 320 -9.72 -2.41 -16.47
N PRO A 321 -10.19 -2.67 -15.23
CA PRO A 321 -9.51 -3.57 -14.28
C PRO A 321 -9.24 -4.97 -14.85
N GLY A 322 -10.08 -5.47 -15.76
CA GLY A 322 -9.82 -6.74 -16.46
C GLY A 322 -8.48 -6.81 -17.22
N HIS A 323 -7.96 -5.70 -17.76
CA HIS A 323 -6.62 -5.71 -18.38
C HIS A 323 -5.52 -5.90 -17.34
N LEU A 324 -5.69 -5.35 -16.12
CA LEU A 324 -4.76 -5.54 -15.02
C LEU A 324 -4.83 -6.96 -14.48
N GLN A 325 -6.05 -7.49 -14.29
CA GLN A 325 -6.28 -8.89 -13.94
C GLN A 325 -5.57 -9.82 -14.93
N ALA A 326 -5.74 -9.60 -16.23
CA ALA A 326 -5.10 -10.41 -17.26
C ALA A 326 -3.57 -10.34 -17.19
N LEU A 327 -2.99 -9.15 -16.98
CA LEU A 327 -1.54 -9.00 -16.78
C LEU A 327 -1.06 -9.85 -15.60
N LEU A 328 -1.73 -9.73 -14.45
CA LEU A 328 -1.39 -10.47 -13.23
C LEU A 328 -1.53 -11.99 -13.46
N GLN A 329 -2.66 -12.44 -14.00
CA GLN A 329 -2.94 -13.84 -14.27
C GLN A 329 -1.90 -14.44 -15.23
N HIS A 330 -1.60 -13.75 -16.34
CA HIS A 330 -0.64 -14.22 -17.35
C HIS A 330 0.78 -14.31 -16.81
N ASN A 331 1.11 -13.57 -15.75
CA ASN A 331 2.44 -13.58 -15.13
C ASN A 331 2.51 -14.39 -13.83
N GLY A 332 1.53 -15.27 -13.57
CA GLY A 332 1.57 -16.19 -12.43
C GLY A 332 1.04 -15.61 -11.12
N PHE A 333 0.43 -14.43 -11.14
CA PHE A 333 -0.19 -13.77 -9.99
C PHE A 333 -1.71 -13.96 -9.94
N GLY A 334 -2.22 -15.07 -10.50
CA GLY A 334 -3.65 -15.37 -10.50
C GLY A 334 -4.23 -15.67 -9.10
N THR A 335 -3.39 -16.11 -8.16
CA THR A 335 -3.80 -16.43 -6.79
C THR A 335 -3.57 -15.23 -5.88
N GLN A 336 -4.65 -14.58 -5.47
CA GLN A 336 -4.62 -13.38 -4.65
C GLN A 336 -4.82 -13.71 -3.16
N ALA A 337 -4.01 -13.09 -2.30
CA ALA A 337 -4.15 -13.24 -0.86
C ALA A 337 -5.32 -12.38 -0.36
N ASN A 338 -6.17 -12.96 0.50
CA ASN A 338 -7.34 -12.26 1.06
C ASN A 338 -8.24 -11.63 -0.04
N SER A 339 -8.54 -12.42 -1.08
CA SER A 339 -9.36 -11.97 -2.22
C SER A 339 -10.77 -11.57 -1.76
N PHE A 340 -11.26 -10.47 -2.29
CA PHE A 340 -12.60 -9.93 -2.08
C PHE A 340 -13.56 -10.50 -3.12
N ASP A 341 -14.64 -11.16 -2.67
CA ASP A 341 -15.68 -11.74 -3.54
C ASP A 341 -16.89 -10.79 -3.60
N SER A 342 -16.84 -9.88 -4.54
CA SER A 342 -17.80 -8.78 -4.66
C SER A 342 -19.20 -9.25 -5.00
N ILE A 343 -19.33 -10.28 -5.84
CA ILE A 343 -20.64 -10.84 -6.21
C ILE A 343 -21.32 -11.40 -4.97
N GLN A 344 -20.59 -12.19 -4.19
CA GLN A 344 -21.15 -12.81 -2.99
C GLN A 344 -21.44 -11.76 -1.91
N ILE A 345 -20.52 -10.83 -1.66
CA ILE A 345 -20.70 -9.78 -0.65
C ILE A 345 -21.89 -8.88 -1.00
N ASP A 346 -22.03 -8.43 -2.24
CA ASP A 346 -23.17 -7.60 -2.66
C ASP A 346 -24.50 -8.34 -2.57
N LYS A 347 -24.50 -9.65 -2.81
CA LYS A 347 -25.69 -10.48 -2.64
C LYS A 347 -26.12 -10.51 -1.17
N GLU A 348 -25.17 -10.64 -0.24
CA GLU A 348 -25.42 -10.64 1.20
C GLU A 348 -25.90 -9.27 1.71
N LEU A 349 -25.32 -8.18 1.19
CA LEU A 349 -25.70 -6.82 1.60
C LEU A 349 -27.17 -6.50 1.26
N LYS A 350 -27.69 -7.07 0.17
CA LYS A 350 -29.13 -6.95 -0.18
C LYS A 350 -30.06 -7.58 0.86
N THR A 351 -29.56 -8.50 1.68
CA THR A 351 -30.31 -9.11 2.79
C THR A 351 -29.95 -8.49 4.15
N GLY A 352 -29.16 -7.42 4.18
CA GLY A 352 -28.76 -6.72 5.41
C GLY A 352 -27.64 -7.41 6.20
N THR A 353 -26.92 -8.36 5.60
CA THR A 353 -25.84 -9.12 6.26
C THR A 353 -24.57 -9.09 5.41
N LYS A 354 -23.43 -9.52 5.95
CA LYS A 354 -22.17 -9.60 5.18
C LYS A 354 -21.21 -10.72 5.66
N PRO A 355 -21.68 -11.96 5.90
CA PRO A 355 -20.85 -13.01 6.49
C PRO A 355 -19.58 -13.31 5.70
N SER A 356 -19.58 -13.21 4.37
CA SER A 356 -18.37 -13.40 3.57
C SER A 356 -17.33 -12.31 3.82
N TRP A 357 -17.77 -11.06 3.95
CA TRP A 357 -16.89 -9.97 4.33
C TRP A 357 -16.45 -10.06 5.79
N ASP A 358 -17.35 -10.40 6.72
CA ASP A 358 -17.02 -10.55 8.14
C ASP A 358 -15.94 -11.63 8.34
N ALA A 359 -15.98 -12.73 7.58
CA ALA A 359 -14.95 -13.77 7.59
C ALA A 359 -13.61 -13.28 7.00
N LEU A 360 -13.65 -12.43 5.97
CA LEU A 360 -12.46 -11.80 5.38
C LEU A 360 -11.81 -10.84 6.38
N TYR A 361 -12.61 -9.96 6.98
CA TYR A 361 -12.18 -8.97 7.96
C TYR A 361 -11.69 -9.61 9.24
N ALA A 362 -12.30 -10.71 9.71
CA ALA A 362 -11.82 -11.44 10.88
C ALA A 362 -10.36 -11.94 10.70
N LYS A 363 -9.95 -12.33 9.49
CA LYS A 363 -8.55 -12.69 9.20
C LYS A 363 -7.63 -11.49 9.28
N THR A 364 -8.08 -10.31 8.84
CA THR A 364 -7.35 -9.05 9.02
C THR A 364 -7.20 -8.71 10.50
N VAL A 365 -8.27 -8.80 11.29
CA VAL A 365 -8.27 -8.54 12.74
C VAL A 365 -7.34 -9.50 13.49
N ALA A 366 -7.32 -10.78 13.09
CA ALA A 366 -6.39 -11.77 13.61
C ALA A 366 -4.95 -11.61 13.12
N GLY A 367 -4.68 -10.59 12.28
CA GLY A 367 -3.37 -10.33 11.67
C GLY A 367 -2.94 -11.38 10.64
N GLN A 368 -3.82 -12.30 10.26
CA GLN A 368 -3.54 -13.41 9.33
C GLN A 368 -3.58 -12.96 7.86
N ALA A 369 -4.16 -11.80 7.58
CA ALA A 369 -4.31 -11.25 6.25
C ALA A 369 -4.01 -9.75 6.20
N MET A 370 -3.82 -9.23 4.98
CA MET A 370 -3.79 -7.78 4.74
C MET A 370 -5.17 -7.17 5.01
N ALA A 371 -5.24 -5.83 5.07
CA ALA A 371 -6.51 -5.12 5.21
C ALA A 371 -7.54 -5.61 4.18
N ALA A 372 -8.75 -5.90 4.63
CA ALA A 372 -9.87 -6.16 3.73
C ALA A 372 -10.33 -4.83 3.10
N PRO A 373 -10.67 -4.81 1.81
CA PRO A 373 -11.44 -3.70 1.24
C PRO A 373 -12.76 -3.50 2.01
N PHE A 374 -13.30 -2.28 1.98
CA PHE A 374 -14.61 -1.98 2.54
C PHE A 374 -15.68 -2.93 1.97
N PHE A 375 -16.70 -3.24 2.77
CA PHE A 375 -17.68 -4.26 2.36
C PHE A 375 -18.62 -3.79 1.24
N ASP A 376 -18.88 -2.47 1.16
CA ASP A 376 -19.70 -1.85 0.12
C ASP A 376 -18.81 -1.08 -0.87
N VAL A 377 -19.40 -0.49 -1.90
CA VAL A 377 -18.70 0.21 -2.99
C VAL A 377 -17.78 1.34 -2.51
N THR A 378 -18.14 2.08 -1.46
CA THR A 378 -17.30 3.15 -0.90
C THR A 378 -17.53 3.31 0.61
N PRO A 379 -16.47 3.56 1.41
CA PRO A 379 -16.62 3.92 2.82
C PRO A 379 -17.05 5.38 3.03
N SER A 380 -17.11 6.19 1.99
CA SER A 380 -17.43 7.62 2.06
C SER A 380 -18.90 7.90 2.38
N ASP A 381 -19.16 9.01 3.07
CA ASP A 381 -20.51 9.54 3.27
C ASP A 381 -20.90 10.47 2.11
N PRO A 382 -22.07 10.27 1.44
CA PRO A 382 -22.47 11.08 0.30
C PRO A 382 -22.60 12.59 0.59
N THR A 383 -22.99 12.97 1.81
CA THR A 383 -23.11 14.38 2.21
C THR A 383 -21.73 15.01 2.33
N LEU A 384 -20.79 14.30 2.96
CA LEU A 384 -19.40 14.77 3.10
C LEU A 384 -18.70 14.84 1.74
N VAL A 385 -18.99 13.91 0.82
CA VAL A 385 -18.50 13.95 -0.56
C VAL A 385 -19.03 15.16 -1.32
N ALA A 386 -20.32 15.50 -1.17
CA ALA A 386 -20.90 16.69 -1.80
C ALA A 386 -20.27 17.99 -1.25
N GLN A 387 -20.03 18.06 0.07
CA GLN A 387 -19.35 19.19 0.69
C GLN A 387 -17.91 19.33 0.20
N MET A 388 -17.16 18.22 0.14
CA MET A 388 -15.79 18.20 -0.37
C MET A 388 -15.74 18.58 -1.85
N THR A 389 -16.65 18.06 -2.67
CA THR A 389 -16.80 18.44 -4.09
C THR A 389 -16.98 19.94 -4.24
N THR A 390 -17.84 20.56 -3.43
CA THR A 390 -18.08 22.00 -3.45
C THR A 390 -16.82 22.79 -3.08
N ALA A 391 -16.09 22.36 -2.03
CA ALA A 391 -14.85 23.01 -1.62
C ALA A 391 -13.76 22.87 -2.70
N TYR A 392 -13.64 21.69 -3.29
CA TYR A 392 -12.70 21.38 -4.36
C TYR A 392 -12.94 22.26 -5.59
N GLN A 393 -14.18 22.34 -6.07
CA GLN A 393 -14.57 23.22 -7.18
C GLN A 393 -14.32 24.71 -6.86
N ALA A 394 -14.63 25.15 -5.64
CA ALA A 394 -14.41 26.54 -5.23
C ALA A 394 -12.92 26.91 -5.27
N VAL A 395 -12.03 25.99 -4.91
CA VAL A 395 -10.57 26.20 -5.02
C VAL A 395 -10.12 26.17 -6.48
N LEU A 396 -10.57 25.19 -7.28
CA LEU A 396 -10.18 25.09 -8.70
C LEU A 396 -10.61 26.30 -9.53
N THR A 397 -11.76 26.89 -9.23
CA THR A 397 -12.29 28.08 -9.92
C THR A 397 -11.72 29.40 -9.38
N GLY A 398 -10.88 29.35 -8.34
CA GLY A 398 -10.35 30.53 -7.67
C GLY A 398 -11.36 31.28 -6.79
N ALA A 399 -12.56 30.74 -6.59
CA ALA A 399 -13.58 31.32 -5.71
C ALA A 399 -13.20 31.25 -4.22
N LYS A 400 -12.30 30.33 -3.84
CA LYS A 400 -11.70 30.24 -2.51
C LYS A 400 -10.18 30.06 -2.57
N PRO A 401 -9.42 30.52 -1.55
CA PRO A 401 -7.98 30.29 -1.49
C PRO A 401 -7.60 28.81 -1.41
N ALA A 402 -6.48 28.44 -2.02
CA ALA A 402 -5.91 27.09 -2.00
C ALA A 402 -5.78 26.49 -0.59
N SER A 403 -5.41 27.31 0.40
CA SER A 403 -5.28 26.92 1.80
C SER A 403 -6.58 26.49 2.49
N THR A 404 -7.73 26.71 1.84
CA THR A 404 -9.05 26.36 2.41
C THR A 404 -9.56 25.00 1.96
N LEU A 405 -8.84 24.28 1.08
CA LEU A 405 -9.22 22.93 0.69
C LEU A 405 -9.10 21.99 1.91
N PRO A 406 -10.19 21.34 2.36
CA PRO A 406 -10.14 20.46 3.52
C PRO A 406 -9.36 19.17 3.19
N ASP A 407 -9.01 18.43 4.24
CA ASP A 407 -8.37 17.13 4.09
C ASP A 407 -9.38 16.13 3.49
N ILE A 408 -8.97 15.42 2.45
CA ILE A 408 -9.81 14.49 1.70
C ILE A 408 -10.31 13.31 2.55
N THR A 409 -9.58 12.97 3.62
CA THR A 409 -9.95 11.93 4.59
C THR A 409 -11.27 12.23 5.31
N GLN A 410 -11.71 13.50 5.34
CA GLN A 410 -12.96 13.92 5.97
C GLN A 410 -14.21 13.39 5.24
N THR A 411 -14.06 12.86 4.02
CA THR A 411 -15.16 12.21 3.29
C THR A 411 -15.58 10.87 3.91
N VAL A 412 -14.70 10.24 4.71
CA VAL A 412 -14.95 8.95 5.35
C VAL A 412 -15.33 9.18 6.82
N PRO A 413 -16.57 8.88 7.23
CA PRO A 413 -16.98 9.04 8.63
C PRO A 413 -16.16 8.10 9.52
N GLN A 414 -15.80 8.58 10.72
CA GLN A 414 -14.97 7.83 11.66
C GLN A 414 -15.55 6.46 12.03
N ALA A 415 -16.89 6.32 12.02
CA ALA A 415 -17.56 5.04 12.24
C ALA A 415 -17.15 3.94 11.24
N ASN A 416 -16.69 4.31 10.04
CA ASN A 416 -16.24 3.38 9.01
C ASN A 416 -14.74 3.07 9.10
N TRP A 417 -13.96 3.82 9.88
CA TRP A 417 -12.51 3.64 9.99
C TRP A 417 -12.08 2.26 10.47
N PRO A 418 -12.79 1.58 11.40
CA PRO A 418 -12.50 0.20 11.74
C PRO A 418 -12.63 -0.75 10.55
N SER A 419 -13.69 -0.62 9.74
CA SER A 419 -13.96 -1.51 8.59
C SER A 419 -12.94 -1.38 7.46
N ILE A 420 -12.21 -0.26 7.38
CA ILE A 420 -11.09 -0.07 6.45
C ILE A 420 -9.72 -0.19 7.13
N SER A 421 -9.70 -0.69 8.39
CA SER A 421 -8.48 -0.90 9.19
C SER A 421 -7.64 0.36 9.43
N VAL A 422 -8.22 1.56 9.34
CA VAL A 422 -7.59 2.81 9.78
C VAL A 422 -7.61 2.90 11.30
N GLN A 423 -8.67 2.39 11.94
CA GLN A 423 -8.75 2.21 13.39
C GLN A 423 -8.89 0.72 13.75
N PRO A 424 -8.55 0.33 14.99
CA PRO A 424 -8.79 -1.03 15.46
C PRO A 424 -10.28 -1.40 15.41
N ALA A 425 -10.58 -2.69 15.20
CA ALA A 425 -11.92 -3.23 15.40
C ALA A 425 -12.40 -2.93 16.83
N ALA A 426 -13.72 -2.78 16.99
CA ALA A 426 -14.31 -2.47 18.28
C ALA A 426 -14.10 -3.61 19.29
N GLY A 427 -13.93 -3.26 20.56
CA GLY A 427 -13.87 -4.22 21.67
C GLY A 427 -12.54 -4.96 21.84
N LEU A 428 -11.52 -4.68 21.03
CA LEU A 428 -10.19 -5.25 21.20
C LEU A 428 -9.48 -4.72 22.45
N ASP A 429 -8.76 -5.59 23.15
CA ASP A 429 -7.82 -5.21 24.20
C ASP A 429 -6.48 -4.72 23.60
N GLY A 430 -5.53 -4.33 24.46
CA GLY A 430 -4.23 -3.82 24.00
C GLY A 430 -3.47 -4.79 23.08
N ARG A 431 -3.54 -6.10 23.37
CA ARG A 431 -2.93 -7.13 22.53
C ARG A 431 -3.65 -7.28 21.20
N GLY A 432 -4.98 -7.37 21.21
CA GLY A 432 -5.81 -7.45 20.02
C GLY A 432 -5.61 -6.25 19.10
N ILE A 433 -5.49 -5.03 19.67
CA ILE A 433 -5.16 -3.82 18.90
C ILE A 433 -3.82 -3.97 18.21
N MET A 434 -2.77 -4.42 18.92
CA MET A 434 -1.45 -4.64 18.31
C MET A 434 -1.48 -5.74 17.24
N THR A 435 -2.21 -6.83 17.45
CA THR A 435 -2.39 -7.90 16.46
C THR A 435 -3.07 -7.40 15.19
N HIS A 436 -4.11 -6.58 15.32
CA HIS A 436 -4.85 -6.07 14.17
C HIS A 436 -4.07 -4.96 13.43
N ILE A 437 -3.52 -3.98 14.16
CA ILE A 437 -2.95 -2.75 13.57
C ILE A 437 -1.44 -2.84 13.41
N CYS A 438 -0.71 -3.28 14.44
CA CYS A 438 0.75 -3.20 14.45
C CYS A 438 1.39 -4.40 13.73
N ARG A 439 0.82 -5.60 13.86
CA ARG A 439 1.37 -6.85 13.29
C ARG A 439 1.54 -6.80 11.78
N HIS A 440 0.75 -5.98 11.09
CA HIS A 440 0.87 -5.78 9.65
C HIS A 440 2.29 -5.39 9.22
N CYS A 441 3.02 -4.65 10.06
CA CYS A 441 4.40 -4.24 9.80
C CYS A 441 5.41 -4.76 10.83
N HIS A 442 4.95 -5.44 11.89
CA HIS A 442 5.75 -5.89 13.03
C HIS A 442 5.47 -7.36 13.35
N ASN A 443 6.09 -8.27 12.59
CA ASN A 443 5.84 -9.70 12.67
C ASN A 443 7.13 -10.52 12.46
N SER A 444 7.04 -11.84 12.61
CA SER A 444 8.19 -12.74 12.54
C SER A 444 8.66 -13.06 11.12
N THR A 445 7.89 -12.69 10.10
CA THR A 445 8.26 -12.96 8.69
C THR A 445 9.14 -11.86 8.09
N LEU A 446 9.37 -10.78 8.84
CA LEU A 446 10.25 -9.68 8.42
C LEU A 446 11.68 -10.14 8.18
N ASP A 447 12.43 -9.35 7.39
CA ASP A 447 13.90 -9.39 7.41
C ASP A 447 14.38 -9.10 8.83
N GLN A 448 14.97 -10.07 9.51
CA GLN A 448 15.40 -9.89 10.91
C GLN A 448 16.70 -9.07 11.03
N SER A 449 17.33 -8.71 9.91
CA SER A 449 18.52 -7.84 9.90
C SER A 449 18.18 -6.35 10.02
N ILE A 450 16.93 -5.96 9.84
CA ILE A 450 16.50 -4.55 9.90
C ILE A 450 16.06 -4.15 11.30
N SER A 451 16.33 -2.90 11.69
CA SER A 451 16.05 -2.44 13.06
C SER A 451 14.57 -2.46 13.43
N ARG A 452 13.66 -2.27 12.45
CA ARG A 452 12.21 -2.34 12.68
C ARG A 452 11.74 -3.73 13.12
N ALA A 453 12.42 -4.81 12.70
CA ALA A 453 12.08 -6.18 13.10
C ALA A 453 12.30 -6.43 14.61
N GLY A 454 13.08 -5.57 15.30
CA GLY A 454 13.28 -5.66 16.75
C GLY A 454 12.00 -5.52 17.57
N PHE A 455 10.98 -4.83 17.07
CA PHE A 455 9.63 -4.86 17.65
C PHE A 455 8.77 -5.86 16.86
N ASN A 456 8.41 -6.98 17.49
CA ASN A 456 7.67 -8.07 16.87
C ASN A 456 6.42 -8.44 17.69
N VAL A 457 5.25 -8.31 17.07
CA VAL A 457 3.95 -8.57 17.73
C VAL A 457 3.70 -10.06 17.98
N ASP A 458 4.35 -10.95 17.24
CA ASP A 458 4.20 -12.40 17.46
C ASP A 458 4.90 -12.87 18.74
N THR A 459 5.85 -12.10 19.26
CA THR A 459 6.71 -12.46 20.39
C THR A 459 6.67 -11.42 21.52
N LEU A 460 5.56 -10.68 21.63
CA LEU A 460 5.36 -9.59 22.60
C LEU A 460 5.78 -9.92 24.04
N ASP A 461 5.47 -11.14 24.49
CA ASP A 461 5.76 -11.58 25.87
C ASP A 461 7.25 -11.72 26.15
N THR A 462 8.04 -11.92 25.10
CA THR A 462 9.50 -12.08 25.17
C THR A 462 10.28 -10.83 24.75
N LEU A 463 9.59 -9.76 24.34
CA LEU A 463 10.26 -8.53 23.92
C LEU A 463 11.01 -7.90 25.11
N PRO A 464 12.28 -7.48 24.92
CA PRO A 464 13.02 -6.78 25.97
C PRO A 464 12.30 -5.50 26.41
N ARG A 465 12.40 -5.15 27.69
CA ARG A 465 11.75 -3.96 28.25
C ARG A 465 12.10 -2.68 27.50
N ALA A 466 13.37 -2.50 27.15
CA ALA A 466 13.84 -1.35 26.39
C ALA A 466 13.15 -1.19 25.02
N ILE A 467 12.80 -2.29 24.36
CA ILE A 467 12.06 -2.27 23.09
C ILE A 467 10.60 -1.86 23.31
N LYS A 468 9.96 -2.37 24.38
CA LYS A 468 8.60 -1.95 24.75
C LYS A 468 8.54 -0.46 25.12
N ASP A 469 9.53 0.04 25.86
CA ASP A 469 9.65 1.46 26.21
C ASP A 469 9.82 2.35 24.98
N MET A 470 10.65 1.93 24.02
CA MET A 470 10.77 2.62 22.74
C MET A 470 9.45 2.64 21.96
N ALA A 471 8.68 1.54 21.98
CA ALA A 471 7.36 1.50 21.36
C ALA A 471 6.36 2.45 22.04
N ILE A 472 6.38 2.53 23.38
CA ILE A 472 5.56 3.48 24.15
C ILE A 472 5.93 4.93 23.80
N ASP A 473 7.22 5.25 23.74
CA ASP A 473 7.68 6.58 23.31
C ASP A 473 7.13 6.93 21.92
N ARG A 474 7.24 6.01 20.94
CA ARG A 474 6.71 6.22 19.58
C ARG A 474 5.19 6.38 19.53
N LEU A 475 4.43 5.71 20.41
CA LEU A 475 2.97 5.89 20.52
C LEU A 475 2.58 7.29 21.01
N LEU A 476 3.44 7.93 21.80
CA LEU A 476 3.19 9.24 22.40
C LEU A 476 3.69 10.42 21.56
N ARG A 477 4.41 10.16 20.45
CA ARG A 477 4.89 11.21 19.55
C ARG A 477 3.74 11.98 18.88
N PRO A 478 3.98 13.24 18.45
CA PRO A 478 3.04 13.98 17.61
C PRO A 478 2.78 13.28 16.27
N ASP A 479 1.60 13.49 15.69
CA ASP A 479 1.20 12.81 14.45
C ASP A 479 1.99 13.25 13.21
N ASN A 480 2.66 14.40 13.28
CA ASN A 480 3.58 14.87 12.22
C ASN A 480 5.01 14.35 12.39
N ASP A 481 5.35 13.59 13.44
CA ASP A 481 6.68 12.96 13.60
C ASP A 481 6.76 11.66 12.80
N ARG A 482 7.71 11.55 11.87
CA ARG A 482 7.96 10.31 11.12
C ARG A 482 8.23 9.08 12.00
N ARG A 483 8.64 9.27 13.26
CA ARG A 483 8.87 8.20 14.24
C ARG A 483 7.60 7.80 15.00
N LYS A 484 6.49 8.51 14.81
CA LYS A 484 5.18 8.16 15.37
C LYS A 484 4.77 6.75 14.92
N MET A 485 4.30 5.96 15.88
CA MET A 485 3.68 4.67 15.61
C MET A 485 2.27 4.59 16.23
N PRO A 486 1.29 3.97 15.56
CA PRO A 486 1.34 3.69 14.12
C PRO A 486 1.46 5.00 13.32
N PRO A 487 2.06 4.99 12.13
CA PRO A 487 2.17 6.19 11.30
C PRO A 487 0.77 6.61 10.83
N LEU A 488 0.47 7.91 10.94
CA LEU A 488 -0.85 8.45 10.64
C LEU A 488 -1.31 8.12 9.21
N ARG A 489 -0.38 7.95 8.27
CA ARG A 489 -0.65 7.52 6.89
C ARG A 489 -1.48 6.24 6.79
N PHE A 490 -1.32 5.29 7.71
CA PHE A 490 -2.00 3.98 7.64
C PHE A 490 -3.04 3.81 8.73
N HIS A 491 -2.68 4.12 9.97
CA HIS A 491 -3.54 3.82 11.11
C HIS A 491 -3.55 4.94 12.13
N GLU A 492 -4.58 4.94 12.96
CA GLU A 492 -4.79 5.89 14.03
C GLU A 492 -5.35 5.17 15.25
N LEU A 493 -4.94 5.60 16.43
CA LEU A 493 -5.48 5.14 17.70
C LEU A 493 -6.14 6.31 18.40
N THR A 494 -7.38 6.13 18.86
CA THR A 494 -7.96 7.04 19.85
C THR A 494 -7.13 7.02 21.14
N THR A 495 -7.26 8.04 21.98
CA THR A 495 -6.57 8.08 23.29
C THR A 495 -6.81 6.80 24.10
N ALA A 496 -8.06 6.34 24.20
CA ALA A 496 -8.41 5.13 24.94
C ALA A 496 -7.75 3.86 24.36
N GLN A 497 -7.72 3.73 23.03
CA GLN A 497 -7.05 2.60 22.37
C GLN A 497 -5.54 2.64 22.58
N ARG A 498 -4.93 3.83 22.49
CA ARG A 498 -3.51 4.01 22.77
C ARG A 498 -3.18 3.62 24.22
N ASP A 499 -4.00 4.00 25.19
CA ASP A 499 -3.80 3.67 26.59
C ASP A 499 -3.88 2.15 26.83
N LEU A 500 -4.78 1.45 26.13
CA LEU A 500 -4.83 -0.02 26.16
C LEU A 500 -3.54 -0.66 25.63
N VAL A 501 -3.00 -0.16 24.52
CA VAL A 501 -1.73 -0.64 23.95
C VAL A 501 -0.57 -0.36 24.89
N ILE A 502 -0.47 0.85 25.46
CA ILE A 502 0.58 1.21 26.43
C ILE A 502 0.52 0.28 27.65
N LYS A 503 -0.68 0.01 28.18
CA LYS A 503 -0.87 -0.91 29.30
C LYS A 503 -0.40 -2.33 28.98
N GLU A 504 -0.63 -2.81 27.76
CA GLU A 504 -0.13 -4.12 27.32
C GLU A 504 1.41 -4.14 27.22
N LEU A 505 2.01 -3.08 26.69
CA LEU A 505 3.47 -2.94 26.59
C LEU A 505 4.17 -2.75 27.94
N GLN A 506 3.44 -2.37 28.99
CA GLN A 506 3.99 -2.23 30.34
C GLN A 506 4.11 -3.56 31.10
N LYS A 507 3.43 -4.61 30.64
CA LYS A 507 3.60 -5.98 31.15
C LYS A 507 4.96 -6.51 30.73
#